data_AF-A0A8H8JFV2-F1
#
_entry.id   AF-A0A8H8JFV2-F1
#
_cell.length_a   1.000
_cell.length_b   1.000
_cell.length_c   1.000
_cell.angle_alpha   90.00
_cell.angle_beta   90.00
_cell.angle_gamma   90.00
#
_symmetry.space_group_name_H-M   'P 1'
#
loop_
_entity.id
_entity.type
_entity.pdbx_description
1 polymer ?
#
loop_
_entity_poly.entity_id
_entity_poly.type
_entity_poly.pdbx_seq_one_letter_code
_entity_poly.pdbx_strand_id
1 'polypeptide(L)'
;MRHGRSMYARAARRAAILLPGTCRLRQTDQPDSATTGFTCPYCGRRFDTPGGRGRHVNLDVTCRFRHDLTTNGQNVRKRQRSDEDVPNIDPAEAEPTAKQACIEEEAPLVAGPSNLPVGATPVNRRAYPSHKAKCESSGLFVETFPISTAGAPIGDQRIGKEDLQAYLQLCGRLGDPDLFRTAEILMTTGLTGAGRTEHLQGLMYTDKGKGKGRAVWSNDRELLQDIDSLPHGPKWRQDEVTVGKGIYKRRHVVRFRDILAVIRDLISARRFKDCMRYAPERHWTSQDKKCRLYDEMWSGNWWWRMQFRIQNKSGTVVPLIVASDETRLTKNPNGPKAHPVYLSIGNISKEVRNKPTKHAMLLLGYLPVDPYNDVPHDFTRQRYCGELLHKSLAKIFKPLETASSDGIFARCADGYVRHLYPILASYIADWPEQNTLACTTESGCPKCLQKRVGRGQGGSRAPLRNQSRTLAVL
;
A
#
# COMPACT_ATOMS: atom_id res chain seq x y z
N MET A 1 -20.68 2.79 13.73
CA MET A 1 -20.07 2.20 14.94
C MET A 1 -18.77 1.40 14.72
N ARG A 2 -18.34 1.08 13.48
CA ARG A 2 -17.01 0.45 13.24
C ARG A 2 -15.88 1.43 12.85
N HIS A 3 -16.20 2.66 12.43
CA HIS A 3 -15.22 3.69 12.07
C HIS A 3 -14.50 4.34 13.24
N GLY A 4 -15.07 4.28 14.45
CA GLY A 4 -14.42 4.79 15.68
C GLY A 4 -13.19 3.97 16.05
N ARG A 5 -13.25 2.63 16.00
CA ARG A 5 -12.15 1.75 16.43
C ARG A 5 -10.82 1.95 15.66
N SER A 6 -10.87 2.53 14.45
CA SER A 6 -9.69 2.82 13.61
C SER A 6 -8.93 4.08 14.01
N MET A 7 -9.64 5.13 14.50
CA MET A 7 -8.99 6.35 15.00
C MET A 7 -8.28 6.11 16.34
N TYR A 8 -8.88 5.32 17.23
CA TYR A 8 -8.41 5.10 18.59
C TYR A 8 -7.16 4.21 18.67
N ALA A 9 -7.07 3.19 17.80
CA ALA A 9 -5.85 2.38 17.68
C ALA A 9 -4.63 3.19 17.21
N ARG A 10 -4.86 4.33 16.55
CA ARG A 10 -3.82 5.23 15.99
C ARG A 10 -3.16 6.09 17.08
N ALA A 11 -3.92 6.49 18.10
CA ALA A 11 -3.41 7.20 19.27
C ALA A 11 -2.71 6.25 20.25
N ALA A 12 -3.33 5.08 20.53
CA ALA A 12 -2.81 4.12 21.49
C ALA A 12 -1.46 3.51 21.11
N ARG A 13 -1.28 3.23 19.81
CA ARG A 13 -0.02 2.65 19.31
C ARG A 13 1.07 3.68 19.09
N ARG A 14 0.74 4.98 18.94
CA ARG A 14 1.75 6.06 18.92
C ARG A 14 2.34 6.29 20.31
N ALA A 15 1.54 6.20 21.37
CA ALA A 15 2.01 6.29 22.75
C ALA A 15 2.80 5.04 23.21
N ALA A 16 2.32 3.83 22.89
CA ALA A 16 2.95 2.58 23.34
C ALA A 16 4.31 2.25 22.70
N ILE A 17 4.72 2.94 21.62
CA ILE A 17 6.01 2.71 20.94
C ILE A 17 7.14 3.59 21.54
N LEU A 18 6.83 4.51 22.47
CA LEU A 18 7.78 5.51 22.95
C LEU A 18 8.03 5.52 24.47
N LEU A 19 7.42 4.61 25.24
CA LEU A 19 7.75 4.44 26.65
C LEU A 19 9.00 3.56 26.80
N PRO A 20 10.07 4.00 27.50
CA PRO A 20 11.14 3.11 27.91
C PRO A 20 10.52 2.07 28.86
N GLY A 21 10.74 0.78 28.55
CA GLY A 21 10.38 -0.31 29.45
C GLY A 21 11.01 -0.05 30.81
N THR A 22 10.19 -0.06 31.85
CA THR A 22 10.64 -0.02 33.24
C THR A 22 11.59 -1.20 33.47
N CYS A 23 12.87 -0.88 33.56
CA CYS A 23 13.92 -1.78 33.98
C CYS A 23 13.68 -2.11 35.45
N ARG A 24 13.15 -3.29 35.75
CA ARG A 24 13.21 -3.84 37.11
C ARG A 24 14.61 -4.40 37.32
N LEU A 25 15.41 -3.68 38.09
CA LEU A 25 16.61 -4.18 38.74
C LEU A 25 16.25 -5.46 39.51
N ARG A 26 16.89 -6.57 39.16
CA ARG A 26 17.15 -7.68 40.09
C ARG A 26 18.66 -7.88 40.12
N GLN A 27 19.25 -7.51 41.25
CA GLN A 27 20.54 -8.03 41.67
C GLN A 27 20.34 -9.47 42.12
N THR A 28 21.14 -10.38 41.56
CA THR A 28 21.66 -11.57 42.25
C THR A 28 22.99 -11.94 41.58
N ASP A 29 24.03 -12.04 42.40
CA ASP A 29 25.41 -12.34 42.05
C ASP A 29 25.63 -13.82 41.60
N GLN A 30 26.71 -13.99 40.81
CA GLN A 30 27.50 -15.21 40.46
C GLN A 30 26.95 -16.24 39.44
N PRO A 31 27.83 -17.02 38.76
CA PRO A 31 28.87 -16.63 37.80
C PRO A 31 28.75 -17.36 36.43
N ASP A 32 29.45 -16.84 35.43
CA ASP A 32 29.79 -17.39 34.09
C ASP A 32 29.05 -18.64 33.55
N SER A 33 28.16 -18.44 32.57
CA SER A 33 27.80 -19.48 31.59
C SER A 33 27.55 -18.87 30.20
N ALA A 34 28.08 -19.54 29.17
CA ALA A 34 28.21 -19.04 27.80
C ALA A 34 26.86 -18.67 27.14
N THR A 35 26.66 -17.39 26.82
CA THR A 35 25.45 -16.91 26.14
C THR A 35 25.44 -17.33 24.67
N THR A 36 24.67 -18.36 24.33
CA THR A 36 24.35 -18.75 22.94
C THR A 36 23.49 -17.68 22.27
N GLY A 37 24.11 -16.73 21.56
CA GLY A 37 23.40 -15.74 20.76
C GLY A 37 22.71 -16.36 19.53
N PHE A 38 21.56 -15.81 19.11
CA PHE A 38 20.82 -16.29 17.93
C PHE A 38 21.46 -15.76 16.65
N THR A 39 22.19 -16.61 15.93
CA THR A 39 22.78 -16.28 14.62
C THR A 39 21.76 -16.37 13.49
N CYS A 40 21.81 -15.42 12.56
CA CYS A 40 21.11 -15.52 11.28
C CYS A 40 21.75 -16.64 10.43
N PRO A 41 20.98 -17.63 9.95
CA PRO A 41 21.53 -18.75 9.17
C PRO A 41 22.01 -18.34 7.77
N TYR A 42 21.68 -17.12 7.32
CA TYR A 42 22.00 -16.64 5.97
C TYR A 42 23.20 -15.70 5.91
N CYS A 43 23.50 -14.96 6.97
CA CYS A 43 24.60 -13.98 7.01
C CYS A 43 25.50 -14.09 8.24
N GLY A 44 25.20 -14.99 9.18
CA GLY A 44 26.01 -15.21 10.39
C GLY A 44 25.89 -14.14 11.48
N ARG A 45 25.12 -13.07 11.27
CA ARG A 45 24.98 -11.98 12.26
C ARG A 45 24.29 -12.47 13.55
N ARG A 46 24.86 -12.14 14.70
CA ARG A 46 24.34 -12.50 16.04
C ARG A 46 23.29 -11.51 16.52
N PHE A 47 22.24 -12.02 17.18
CA PHE A 47 21.16 -11.25 17.77
C PHE A 47 20.85 -11.77 19.16
N ASP A 48 20.51 -10.83 20.06
CA ASP A 48 20.19 -11.14 21.47
C ASP A 48 18.83 -11.85 21.62
N THR A 49 17.97 -11.77 20.59
CA THR A 49 16.63 -12.39 20.62
C THR A 49 16.26 -13.07 19.30
N PRO A 50 15.44 -14.14 19.32
CA PRO A 50 14.90 -14.77 18.11
C PRO A 50 14.08 -13.80 17.26
N GLY A 51 13.35 -12.88 17.89
CA GLY A 51 12.58 -11.84 17.22
C GLY A 51 13.45 -10.77 16.56
N GLY A 52 14.64 -10.50 17.10
CA GLY A 52 15.67 -9.68 16.45
C GLY A 52 16.21 -10.36 15.19
N ARG A 53 16.57 -11.65 15.29
CA ARG A 53 16.98 -12.47 14.13
C ARG A 53 15.91 -12.53 13.05
N GLY A 54 14.65 -12.80 13.41
CA GLY A 54 13.54 -12.89 12.45
C GLY A 54 13.25 -11.55 11.75
N ARG A 55 13.27 -10.43 12.48
CA ARG A 55 13.18 -9.10 11.87
C ARG A 55 14.32 -8.82 10.90
N HIS A 56 15.54 -9.20 11.26
CA HIS A 56 16.68 -9.06 10.37
C HIS A 56 16.52 -9.89 9.09
N VAL A 57 16.17 -11.18 9.19
CA VAL A 57 15.95 -12.03 8.02
C VAL A 57 14.90 -11.45 7.08
N ASN A 58 13.84 -10.83 7.60
CA ASN A 58 12.76 -10.27 6.79
C ASN A 58 13.04 -8.87 6.21
N LEU A 59 13.90 -8.08 6.87
CA LEU A 59 14.20 -6.71 6.43
C LEU A 59 15.47 -6.62 5.58
N ASP A 60 16.41 -7.54 5.79
CA ASP A 60 17.63 -7.62 5.00
C ASP A 60 17.35 -8.36 3.69
N VAL A 61 17.49 -7.66 2.56
CA VAL A 61 17.10 -8.17 1.24
C VAL A 61 17.88 -9.45 0.88
N THR A 62 19.14 -9.56 1.29
CA THR A 62 19.97 -10.75 1.01
C THR A 62 19.56 -11.95 1.86
N CYS A 63 19.29 -11.74 3.14
CA CYS A 63 18.87 -12.80 4.06
C CYS A 63 17.45 -13.27 3.75
N ARG A 64 16.55 -12.35 3.39
CA ARG A 64 15.19 -12.66 2.96
C ARG A 64 15.19 -13.50 1.70
N PHE A 65 16.00 -13.11 0.70
CA PHE A 65 16.14 -13.87 -0.54
C PHE A 65 16.63 -15.30 -0.29
N ARG A 66 17.67 -15.48 0.54
CA ARG A 66 18.17 -16.80 0.93
C ARG A 66 17.14 -17.60 1.75
N HIS A 67 16.35 -16.93 2.59
CA HIS A 67 15.24 -17.53 3.33
C HIS A 67 14.13 -18.04 2.39
N ASP A 68 13.73 -17.25 1.41
CA ASP A 68 12.67 -17.61 0.47
C ASP A 68 13.10 -18.75 -0.46
N LEU A 69 14.38 -18.80 -0.86
CA LEU A 69 14.94 -19.95 -1.60
C LEU A 69 14.90 -21.25 -0.77
N THR A 70 15.28 -21.17 0.51
CA THR A 70 15.32 -22.36 1.38
C THR A 70 13.93 -22.87 1.75
N THR A 71 12.98 -21.96 2.05
CA THR A 71 11.60 -22.33 2.40
C THR A 71 10.78 -22.81 1.20
N ASN A 72 10.92 -22.19 0.02
CA ASN A 72 10.25 -22.67 -1.18
C ASN A 72 10.79 -24.03 -1.66
N GLY A 73 12.10 -24.28 -1.50
CA GLY A 73 12.68 -25.60 -1.79
C GLY A 73 12.17 -26.73 -0.88
N GLN A 74 11.91 -26.43 0.40
CA GLN A 74 11.34 -27.39 1.35
C GLN A 74 9.84 -27.66 1.09
N ASN A 75 9.07 -26.65 0.67
CA ASN A 75 7.66 -26.81 0.33
C ASN A 75 7.44 -27.64 -0.95
N VAL A 76 8.33 -27.52 -1.94
CA VAL A 76 8.31 -28.37 -3.15
C VAL A 76 8.61 -29.83 -2.79
N ARG A 77 9.61 -30.08 -1.93
CA ARG A 77 9.95 -31.45 -1.48
C ARG A 77 8.86 -32.07 -0.58
N LYS A 78 8.16 -31.28 0.24
CA LYS A 78 7.02 -31.76 1.04
C LYS A 78 5.82 -32.12 0.19
N ARG A 79 5.52 -31.37 -0.88
CA ARG A 79 4.46 -31.72 -1.85
C ARG A 79 4.80 -32.98 -2.65
N GLN A 80 6.06 -33.15 -3.03
CA GLN A 80 6.51 -34.38 -3.72
C GLN A 80 6.46 -35.63 -2.82
N ARG A 81 6.64 -35.48 -1.50
CA ARG A 81 6.56 -36.60 -0.55
C ARG A 81 5.13 -36.98 -0.14
N SER A 82 4.15 -36.10 -0.33
CA SER A 82 2.74 -36.39 -0.06
C SER A 82 2.00 -37.02 -1.24
N ASP A 83 2.60 -37.02 -2.43
CA ASP A 83 2.02 -37.59 -3.66
C ASP A 83 2.37 -39.08 -3.87
N GLU A 84 3.20 -39.70 -3.01
CA GLU A 84 3.57 -41.12 -3.11
C GLU A 84 2.65 -42.08 -2.32
N ASP A 85 1.68 -41.58 -1.56
CA ASP A 85 0.75 -42.38 -0.73
C ASP A 85 -0.73 -42.15 -1.09
N VAL A 86 -1.11 -42.31 -2.36
CA VAL A 86 -2.54 -42.31 -2.77
C VAL A 86 -2.85 -43.54 -3.63
N PRO A 87 -3.84 -44.38 -3.27
CA PRO A 87 -4.24 -45.51 -4.08
C PRO A 87 -4.90 -45.05 -5.39
N ASN A 88 -4.58 -45.77 -6.45
CA ASN A 88 -4.98 -45.55 -7.84
C ASN A 88 -6.51 -45.52 -8.00
N ILE A 89 -7.06 -44.40 -8.50
CA ILE A 89 -8.46 -44.28 -8.96
C ILE A 89 -8.44 -43.64 -10.36
N ASP A 90 -9.19 -44.23 -11.28
CA ASP A 90 -9.24 -43.91 -12.71
C ASP A 90 -9.62 -42.44 -13.04
N PRO A 91 -9.15 -41.89 -14.19
CA PRO A 91 -9.22 -40.47 -14.49
C PRO A 91 -10.48 -40.08 -15.28
N ALA A 92 -11.33 -39.24 -14.69
CA ALA A 92 -12.30 -38.43 -15.42
C ALA A 92 -12.33 -37.00 -14.87
N GLU A 93 -12.10 -36.05 -15.78
CA GLU A 93 -12.35 -34.60 -15.67
C GLU A 93 -11.54 -33.77 -14.65
N ALA A 94 -10.37 -33.29 -15.08
CA ALA A 94 -9.76 -32.06 -14.55
C ALA A 94 -8.80 -31.42 -15.59
N GLU A 95 -9.17 -30.27 -16.16
CA GLU A 95 -8.30 -29.48 -17.04
C GLU A 95 -7.36 -28.53 -16.27
N PRO A 96 -6.15 -28.22 -16.79
CA PRO A 96 -5.05 -27.69 -16.00
C PRO A 96 -4.81 -26.17 -16.15
N THR A 97 -4.45 -25.58 -15.01
CA THR A 97 -3.95 -24.22 -14.78
C THR A 97 -2.83 -23.77 -15.74
N ALA A 98 -3.04 -22.67 -16.45
CA ALA A 98 -2.07 -22.06 -17.36
C ALA A 98 -0.94 -21.32 -16.62
N LYS A 99 0.30 -21.61 -17.03
CA LYS A 99 1.56 -21.02 -16.53
C LYS A 99 1.85 -19.68 -17.21
N GLN A 100 2.42 -18.78 -16.42
CA GLN A 100 2.72 -17.38 -16.73
C GLN A 100 3.89 -17.26 -17.71
N ALA A 101 3.67 -16.63 -18.86
CA ALA A 101 4.70 -16.32 -19.85
C ALA A 101 5.23 -14.89 -19.66
N CYS A 102 6.57 -14.74 -19.72
CA CYS A 102 7.27 -13.47 -19.72
C CYS A 102 7.17 -12.80 -21.10
N ILE A 103 6.95 -11.48 -21.13
CA ILE A 103 6.97 -10.66 -22.34
C ILE A 103 8.34 -9.96 -22.39
N GLU A 104 9.09 -10.19 -23.47
CA GLU A 104 10.20 -9.35 -23.92
C GLU A 104 9.61 -8.22 -24.77
N GLU A 105 9.94 -6.96 -24.49
CA GLU A 105 9.66 -5.81 -25.37
C GLU A 105 10.97 -5.39 -26.04
N GLU A 106 11.05 -5.58 -27.36
CA GLU A 106 12.13 -5.06 -28.21
C GLU A 106 11.87 -3.62 -28.69
N ALA A 107 12.97 -2.92 -28.98
CA ALA A 107 13.07 -1.54 -29.46
C ALA A 107 12.74 -1.40 -30.97
N PRO A 108 12.64 -0.17 -31.54
CA PRO A 108 11.86 0.08 -32.76
C PRO A 108 12.69 -0.12 -34.04
N LEU A 109 12.04 -0.61 -35.11
CA LEU A 109 12.60 -0.62 -36.46
C LEU A 109 11.67 0.05 -37.49
N VAL A 110 12.35 0.70 -38.43
CA VAL A 110 11.91 1.62 -39.49
C VAL A 110 11.17 0.88 -40.63
N ALA A 111 10.30 1.61 -41.34
CA ALA A 111 9.42 1.13 -42.39
C ALA A 111 10.09 0.73 -43.72
N GLY A 112 9.51 -0.25 -44.41
CA GLY A 112 9.72 -0.56 -45.83
C GLY A 112 8.87 -1.78 -46.28
N PRO A 113 8.19 -1.75 -47.44
CA PRO A 113 7.08 -2.67 -47.75
C PRO A 113 7.51 -3.90 -48.56
N SER A 114 6.77 -5.01 -48.46
CA SER A 114 6.11 -5.71 -49.59
C SER A 114 5.73 -7.19 -49.32
N ASN A 115 4.52 -7.53 -49.78
CA ASN A 115 4.01 -8.80 -50.33
C ASN A 115 3.83 -10.07 -49.46
N LEU A 116 2.56 -10.49 -49.37
CA LEU A 116 2.10 -11.85 -49.02
C LEU A 116 2.38 -12.83 -50.19
N PRO A 117 2.44 -14.15 -49.95
CA PRO A 117 1.22 -14.94 -50.13
C PRO A 117 0.94 -16.01 -49.06
N VAL A 118 -0.32 -16.40 -49.06
CA VAL A 118 -1.03 -17.38 -48.25
C VAL A 118 -0.54 -18.80 -48.53
N GLY A 119 -0.38 -19.61 -47.47
CA GLY A 119 -0.15 -21.04 -47.56
C GLY A 119 -0.25 -21.71 -46.18
N ALA A 120 -1.44 -22.19 -45.83
CA ALA A 120 -1.68 -22.92 -44.60
C ALA A 120 -1.16 -24.36 -44.71
N THR A 121 -0.32 -24.79 -43.77
CA THR A 121 -0.06 -26.21 -43.50
C THR A 121 -0.09 -26.44 -41.98
N PRO A 122 -0.64 -27.59 -41.52
CA PRO A 122 -0.78 -27.87 -40.09
C PRO A 122 0.58 -28.24 -39.50
N VAL A 123 1.17 -27.33 -38.73
CA VAL A 123 2.45 -27.61 -38.05
C VAL A 123 2.19 -28.41 -36.79
N ASN A 124 2.60 -29.67 -36.89
CA ASN A 124 2.83 -30.67 -35.85
C ASN A 124 3.28 -30.05 -34.50
N ARG A 125 2.71 -30.55 -33.38
CA ARG A 125 3.13 -30.19 -32.00
C ARG A 125 4.61 -30.55 -31.80
N ARG A 126 5.51 -29.64 -32.12
CA ARG A 126 6.89 -29.67 -31.63
C ARG A 126 6.93 -28.97 -30.28
N ALA A 127 7.39 -29.71 -29.29
CA ALA A 127 7.67 -29.24 -27.95
C ALA A 127 8.44 -27.91 -28.01
N TYR A 128 7.88 -26.86 -27.40
CA TYR A 128 8.63 -25.64 -27.16
C TYR A 128 9.79 -25.99 -26.21
N PRO A 129 11.05 -25.66 -26.55
CA PRO A 129 12.14 -25.78 -25.61
C PRO A 129 11.79 -24.88 -24.44
N SER A 130 11.59 -25.45 -23.26
CA SER A 130 11.62 -24.66 -22.05
C SER A 130 13.05 -24.13 -21.92
N HIS A 131 13.33 -22.95 -22.41
CA HIS A 131 14.49 -22.18 -21.97
C HIS A 131 14.24 -21.75 -20.52
N LYS A 132 14.24 -22.73 -19.61
CA LYS A 132 14.68 -22.49 -18.25
C LYS A 132 16.18 -22.27 -18.38
N ALA A 133 16.59 -21.03 -18.66
CA ALA A 133 17.93 -20.63 -18.30
C ALA A 133 18.06 -20.98 -16.82
N LYS A 134 18.86 -22.01 -16.51
CA LYS A 134 19.25 -22.31 -15.14
C LYS A 134 20.03 -21.07 -14.70
N CYS A 135 19.33 -20.13 -14.07
CA CYS A 135 20.01 -19.03 -13.44
C CYS A 135 20.61 -19.60 -12.17
N GLU A 136 21.89 -19.96 -12.23
CA GLU A 136 22.66 -20.35 -11.07
C GLU A 136 22.69 -19.17 -10.10
N SER A 137 21.84 -19.24 -9.07
CA SER A 137 21.71 -18.17 -8.09
C SER A 137 22.88 -18.22 -7.12
N SER A 138 23.90 -17.40 -7.34
CA SER A 138 25.02 -17.23 -6.41
C SER A 138 24.73 -16.21 -5.30
N GLY A 139 23.64 -15.45 -5.40
CA GLY A 139 23.20 -14.51 -4.38
C GLY A 139 22.30 -13.40 -4.94
N LEU A 140 21.97 -12.41 -4.10
CA LEU A 140 21.31 -11.19 -4.54
C LEU A 140 22.38 -10.14 -4.87
N PHE A 141 22.44 -9.72 -6.13
CA PHE A 141 23.33 -8.67 -6.59
C PHE A 141 22.53 -7.39 -6.82
N VAL A 142 22.88 -6.34 -6.09
CA VAL A 142 22.18 -5.04 -6.16
C VAL A 142 23.04 -4.06 -6.95
N GLU A 143 22.51 -3.63 -8.08
CA GLU A 143 23.01 -2.51 -8.86
C GLU A 143 22.31 -1.23 -8.37
N THR A 144 23.08 -0.30 -7.84
CA THR A 144 22.58 1.01 -7.42
C THR A 144 22.32 1.90 -8.63
N PHE A 145 21.47 2.91 -8.45
CA PHE A 145 21.21 3.89 -9.50
C PHE A 145 22.50 4.63 -9.90
N PRO A 146 22.75 4.91 -11.20
CA PRO A 146 24.03 5.48 -11.65
C PRO A 146 24.35 6.86 -11.08
N ILE A 147 23.31 7.65 -10.76
CA ILE A 147 23.47 8.94 -10.08
C ILE A 147 23.52 8.67 -8.58
N SER A 148 24.71 8.78 -8.01
CA SER A 148 24.97 8.50 -6.58
C SER A 148 24.19 9.38 -5.61
N THR A 149 23.80 10.59 -6.05
CA THR A 149 23.02 11.54 -5.24
C THR A 149 21.52 11.29 -5.31
N ALA A 150 21.04 10.32 -6.09
CA ALA A 150 19.60 10.04 -6.20
C ALA A 150 19.00 9.67 -4.84
N GLY A 151 17.96 10.41 -4.44
CA GLY A 151 17.32 10.27 -3.14
C GLY A 151 18.19 10.70 -1.94
N ALA A 152 19.24 11.48 -2.18
CA ALA A 152 20.04 12.07 -1.12
C ALA A 152 19.23 13.12 -0.32
N PRO A 153 19.54 13.30 0.97
CA PRO A 153 18.95 14.36 1.77
C PRO A 153 19.43 15.75 1.32
N ILE A 154 18.64 16.76 1.67
CA ILE A 154 19.02 18.17 1.50
C ILE A 154 19.84 18.56 2.73
N GLY A 155 21.15 18.58 2.55
CA GLY A 155 22.11 18.81 3.63
C GLY A 155 22.24 17.63 4.60
N ASP A 156 23.20 17.76 5.52
CA ASP A 156 23.55 16.70 6.47
C ASP A 156 22.79 16.80 7.80
N GLN A 157 22.03 17.89 7.98
CA GLN A 157 21.27 18.11 9.20
C GLN A 157 20.11 17.12 9.28
N ARG A 158 20.24 16.21 10.24
CA ARG A 158 19.16 15.32 10.65
C ARG A 158 18.26 16.06 11.62
N ILE A 159 17.00 16.23 11.26
CA ILE A 159 16.01 16.74 12.21
C ILE A 159 15.92 15.73 13.37
N GLY A 160 16.19 16.21 14.58
CA GLY A 160 16.23 15.42 15.82
C GLY A 160 14.95 14.61 16.07
N LYS A 161 14.98 13.66 17.00
CA LYS A 161 13.79 12.87 17.37
C LYS A 161 12.62 13.84 17.60
N GLU A 162 11.43 13.49 17.08
CA GLU A 162 10.20 14.23 17.42
C GLU A 162 10.19 14.42 18.94
N ASP A 163 10.00 15.66 19.37
CA ASP A 163 9.99 16.01 20.78
C ASP A 163 8.77 15.32 21.42
N LEU A 164 9.04 14.20 22.08
CA LEU A 164 8.00 13.41 22.75
C LEU A 164 7.29 14.28 23.79
N GLN A 165 8.01 15.16 24.48
CA GLN A 165 7.40 16.04 25.46
C GLN A 165 6.44 17.01 24.79
N ALA A 166 6.85 17.63 23.68
CA ALA A 166 5.96 18.49 22.90
C ALA A 166 4.74 17.71 22.37
N TYR A 167 4.91 16.46 21.93
CA TYR A 167 3.79 15.62 21.49
C TYR A 167 2.84 15.27 22.63
N LEU A 168 3.36 14.91 23.80
CA LEU A 168 2.55 14.61 24.99
C LEU A 168 1.80 15.85 25.48
N GLN A 169 2.44 17.03 25.41
CA GLN A 169 1.78 18.31 25.70
C GLN A 169 0.63 18.60 24.73
N LEU A 170 0.81 18.31 23.43
CA LEU A 170 -0.26 18.45 22.43
C LEU A 170 -1.43 17.49 22.68
N CYS A 171 -1.21 16.35 23.34
CA CYS A 171 -2.26 15.41 23.71
C CYS A 171 -3.06 15.82 24.95
N GLY A 172 -2.70 16.92 25.62
CA GLY A 172 -3.39 17.40 26.81
C GLY A 172 -3.43 16.36 27.93
N ARG A 173 -4.63 16.10 28.49
CA ARG A 173 -4.81 15.08 29.54
C ARG A 173 -4.42 13.68 29.09
N LEU A 174 -4.60 13.37 27.80
CA LEU A 174 -4.26 12.08 27.21
C LEU A 174 -2.76 11.92 26.92
N GLY A 175 -1.93 12.90 27.27
CA GLY A 175 -0.49 12.73 27.39
C GLY A 175 -0.09 11.84 28.57
N ASP A 176 -0.95 11.70 29.59
CA ASP A 176 -0.76 10.78 30.70
C ASP A 176 -1.06 9.33 30.25
N PRO A 177 -0.11 8.38 30.39
CA PRO A 177 -0.31 6.99 30.00
C PRO A 177 -1.50 6.27 30.67
N ASP A 178 -1.79 6.58 31.94
CA ASP A 178 -2.85 5.91 32.71
C ASP A 178 -4.23 6.46 32.32
N LEU A 179 -4.32 7.77 32.09
CA LEU A 179 -5.53 8.39 31.54
C LEU A 179 -5.79 7.91 30.12
N PHE A 180 -4.73 7.81 29.31
CA PHE A 180 -4.83 7.24 27.97
C PHE A 180 -5.36 5.81 28.00
N ARG A 181 -4.83 4.97 28.90
CA ARG A 181 -5.27 3.58 29.06
C ARG A 181 -6.72 3.49 29.51
N THR A 182 -7.14 4.38 30.41
CA THR A 182 -8.52 4.49 30.86
C THR A 182 -9.46 4.81 29.69
N ALA A 183 -9.13 5.83 28.89
CA ALA A 183 -9.89 6.19 27.69
C ALA A 183 -9.96 5.03 26.69
N GLU A 184 -8.87 4.31 26.48
CA GLU A 184 -8.82 3.14 25.59
C GLU A 184 -9.80 2.04 26.05
N ILE A 185 -9.83 1.71 27.35
CA ILE A 185 -10.73 0.70 27.91
C ILE A 185 -12.19 1.14 27.74
N LEU A 186 -12.53 2.37 28.13
CA LEU A 186 -13.89 2.91 28.01
C LEU A 186 -14.40 2.90 26.57
N MET A 187 -13.53 3.13 25.60
CA MET A 187 -13.91 3.20 24.18
C MET A 187 -13.96 1.83 23.50
N THR A 188 -13.36 0.80 24.11
CA THR A 188 -13.33 -0.57 23.56
C THR A 188 -14.36 -1.50 24.19
N THR A 189 -14.78 -1.23 25.43
CA THR A 189 -15.76 -2.02 26.20
C THR A 189 -17.18 -2.00 25.63
N GLY A 190 -17.48 -1.13 24.65
CA GLY A 190 -18.78 -1.09 23.97
C GLY A 190 -19.90 -0.45 24.79
N LEU A 191 -19.55 0.22 25.89
CA LEU A 191 -20.48 1.00 26.70
C LEU A 191 -21.15 2.11 25.88
N THR A 192 -22.40 2.42 26.20
CA THR A 192 -23.11 3.61 25.68
C THR A 192 -22.49 4.88 26.26
N GLY A 193 -22.78 6.06 25.69
CA GLY A 193 -22.30 7.33 26.26
C GLY A 193 -22.76 7.56 27.70
N ALA A 194 -23.99 7.14 28.03
CA ALA A 194 -24.51 7.14 29.39
C ALA A 194 -23.71 6.18 30.29
N GLY A 195 -23.48 4.94 29.85
CA GLY A 195 -22.69 3.96 30.61
C GLY A 195 -21.25 4.38 30.83
N ARG A 196 -20.62 5.07 29.86
CA ARG A 196 -19.28 5.65 30.06
C ARG A 196 -19.31 6.79 31.09
N THR A 197 -20.33 7.65 31.05
CA THR A 197 -20.51 8.73 32.03
C THR A 197 -20.68 8.17 33.45
N GLU A 198 -21.50 7.14 33.63
CA GLU A 198 -21.67 6.45 34.92
C GLU A 198 -20.36 5.85 35.42
N HIS A 199 -19.59 5.19 34.53
CA HIS A 199 -18.30 4.62 34.88
C HIS A 199 -17.30 5.71 35.34
N LEU A 200 -17.22 6.83 34.62
CA LEU A 200 -16.35 7.96 34.94
C LEU A 200 -16.71 8.64 36.27
N GLN A 201 -18.00 8.63 36.64
CA GLN A 201 -18.49 9.17 37.91
C GLN A 201 -18.34 8.17 39.08
N GLY A 202 -18.01 6.91 38.78
CA GLY A 202 -17.81 5.86 39.77
C GLY A 202 -16.49 5.99 40.54
N LEU A 203 -16.46 5.40 41.74
CA LEU A 203 -15.33 5.43 42.69
C LEU A 203 -13.99 4.85 42.17
N MET A 204 -14.00 4.21 41.00
CA MET A 204 -12.83 3.62 40.34
C MET A 204 -11.94 4.67 39.65
N TYR A 205 -12.49 5.83 39.28
CA TYR A 205 -11.78 6.88 38.53
C TYR A 205 -11.64 8.21 39.29
N THR A 206 -12.12 8.23 40.53
CA THR A 206 -11.91 9.33 41.48
C THR A 206 -10.70 9.00 42.35
N ASP A 207 -9.64 9.79 42.23
CA ASP A 207 -8.40 9.64 43.00
C ASP A 207 -8.68 9.64 44.51
N LYS A 208 -8.37 8.52 45.19
CA LYS A 208 -8.56 8.36 46.63
C LYS A 208 -7.36 8.88 47.46
N GLY A 209 -6.30 9.38 46.82
CA GLY A 209 -5.04 9.69 47.49
C GLY A 209 -4.88 11.11 48.08
N LYS A 210 -5.65 12.10 47.61
CA LYS A 210 -5.59 13.49 48.13
C LYS A 210 -6.98 14.10 48.13
N GLY A 211 -7.40 14.64 49.27
CA GLY A 211 -8.77 15.05 49.58
C GLY A 211 -9.54 15.72 48.44
N LYS A 212 -10.79 15.25 48.26
CA LYS A 212 -11.76 15.62 47.20
C LYS A 212 -11.30 15.24 45.78
N GLY A 213 -11.26 13.93 45.51
CA GLY A 213 -10.96 13.35 44.20
C GLY A 213 -11.97 13.77 43.12
N ARG A 214 -11.64 14.83 42.38
CA ARG A 214 -12.38 15.26 41.19
C ARG A 214 -12.11 14.26 40.06
N ALA A 215 -13.16 13.67 39.49
CA ALA A 215 -13.03 12.82 38.30
C ALA A 215 -12.30 13.58 37.18
N VAL A 216 -11.35 12.92 36.51
CA VAL A 216 -10.55 13.51 35.43
C VAL A 216 -11.42 13.96 34.26
N TRP A 217 -12.49 13.21 33.98
CA TRP A 217 -13.58 13.61 33.10
C TRP A 217 -14.89 13.53 33.87
N SER A 218 -15.68 14.61 33.82
CA SER A 218 -16.96 14.67 34.54
C SER A 218 -18.06 13.84 33.85
N ASN A 219 -17.90 13.61 32.54
CA ASN A 219 -18.84 12.89 31.68
C ASN A 219 -18.18 12.44 30.37
N ASP A 220 -18.92 11.64 29.59
CA ASP A 220 -18.49 11.14 28.28
C ASP A 220 -18.14 12.26 27.28
N ARG A 221 -18.81 13.41 27.35
CA ARG A 221 -18.57 14.51 26.41
C ARG A 221 -17.18 15.11 26.61
N GLU A 222 -16.73 15.30 27.85
CA GLU A 222 -15.38 15.77 28.13
C GLU A 222 -14.31 14.77 27.67
N LEU A 223 -14.55 13.47 27.92
CA LEU A 223 -13.68 12.40 27.42
C LEU A 223 -13.56 12.46 25.89
N LEU A 224 -14.69 12.53 25.19
CA LEU A 224 -14.71 12.62 23.73
C LEU A 224 -14.07 13.89 23.19
N GLN A 225 -14.19 15.03 23.88
CA GLN A 225 -13.51 16.27 23.51
C GLN A 225 -11.99 16.13 23.56
N ASP A 226 -11.45 15.52 24.62
CA ASP A 226 -10.01 15.28 24.72
C ASP A 226 -9.54 14.30 23.64
N ILE A 227 -10.31 13.25 23.35
CA ILE A 227 -9.97 12.33 22.27
C ILE A 227 -10.01 13.04 20.90
N ASP A 228 -11.04 13.82 20.64
CA ASP A 228 -11.17 14.60 19.41
C ASP A 228 -10.11 15.70 19.30
N SER A 229 -9.45 16.08 20.41
CA SER A 229 -8.33 17.03 20.41
C SER A 229 -6.99 16.38 20.06
N LEU A 230 -6.88 15.04 20.11
CA LEU A 230 -5.65 14.33 19.81
C LEU A 230 -5.13 14.66 18.41
N PRO A 231 -3.80 14.75 18.20
CA PRO A 231 -3.22 15.01 16.89
C PRO A 231 -3.72 14.03 15.82
N HIS A 232 -4.57 14.53 14.91
CA HIS A 232 -5.16 13.76 13.82
C HIS A 232 -4.24 13.76 12.60
N GLY A 233 -4.48 12.78 11.73
CA GLY A 233 -3.90 12.80 10.39
C GLY A 233 -4.50 13.93 9.52
N PRO A 234 -4.21 13.91 8.21
CA PRO A 234 -4.71 14.91 7.27
C PRO A 234 -6.22 15.15 7.38
N LYS A 235 -6.61 16.42 7.45
CA LYS A 235 -8.01 16.85 7.60
C LYS A 235 -8.83 16.49 6.37
N TRP A 236 -10.11 16.19 6.62
CA TRP A 236 -11.10 15.99 5.56
C TRP A 236 -11.50 17.33 4.92
N ARG A 237 -11.72 17.28 3.63
CA ARG A 237 -12.24 18.35 2.78
C ARG A 237 -13.42 17.81 1.97
N GLN A 238 -14.25 18.72 1.50
CA GLN A 238 -15.37 18.42 0.63
C GLN A 238 -15.31 19.34 -0.59
N ASP A 239 -15.62 18.79 -1.75
CA ASP A 239 -15.78 19.54 -2.99
C ASP A 239 -16.97 18.94 -3.75
N GLU A 240 -17.36 19.59 -4.84
CA GLU A 240 -18.51 19.18 -5.63
C GLU A 240 -18.15 18.97 -7.10
N VAL A 241 -18.83 18.01 -7.70
CA VAL A 241 -18.74 17.70 -9.12
C VAL A 241 -20.13 17.62 -9.71
N THR A 242 -20.30 18.21 -10.89
CA THR A 242 -21.58 18.18 -11.62
C THR A 242 -21.42 17.34 -12.87
N VAL A 243 -22.35 16.42 -13.08
CA VAL A 243 -22.37 15.47 -14.19
C VAL A 243 -23.80 15.34 -14.72
N GLY A 244 -23.93 15.00 -16.01
CA GLY A 244 -25.20 14.89 -16.70
C GLY A 244 -25.56 16.13 -17.52
N LYS A 245 -26.57 15.97 -18.38
CA LYS A 245 -27.11 17.04 -19.24
C LYS A 245 -28.63 17.13 -19.10
N GLY A 246 -29.18 18.32 -19.35
CA GLY A 246 -30.63 18.57 -19.28
C GLY A 246 -31.21 18.15 -17.93
N ILE A 247 -32.30 17.39 -17.96
CA ILE A 247 -33.01 16.89 -16.78
C ILE A 247 -32.19 15.91 -15.92
N TYR A 248 -31.14 15.29 -16.48
CA TYR A 248 -30.32 14.31 -15.76
C TYR A 248 -29.11 14.93 -15.04
N LYS A 249 -28.90 16.25 -15.23
CA LYS A 249 -27.79 16.99 -14.61
C LYS A 249 -27.98 17.08 -13.10
N ARG A 250 -26.97 16.67 -12.34
CA ARG A 250 -27.03 16.62 -10.87
C ARG A 250 -25.66 16.89 -10.25
N ARG A 251 -25.68 17.41 -9.02
CA ARG A 251 -24.50 17.73 -8.21
C ARG A 251 -24.19 16.58 -7.26
N HIS A 252 -22.91 16.24 -7.16
CA HIS A 252 -22.39 15.19 -6.30
C HIS A 252 -21.30 15.73 -5.39
N VAL A 253 -21.30 15.25 -4.16
CA VAL A 253 -20.35 15.65 -3.13
C VAL A 253 -19.20 14.64 -3.07
N VAL A 254 -17.96 15.13 -3.21
CA VAL A 254 -16.73 14.36 -3.06
C VAL A 254 -16.09 14.71 -1.71
N ARG A 255 -15.83 13.71 -0.86
CA ARG A 255 -15.16 13.91 0.43
C ARG A 255 -13.78 13.27 0.39
N PHE A 256 -12.74 14.05 0.65
CA PHE A 256 -11.36 13.58 0.49
C PHE A 256 -10.39 14.32 1.40
N ARG A 257 -9.18 13.82 1.52
CA ARG A 257 -8.07 14.45 2.23
C ARG A 257 -7.10 15.04 1.22
N ASP A 258 -6.36 16.06 1.65
CA ASP A 258 -5.25 16.59 0.87
C ASP A 258 -4.21 15.49 0.62
N ILE A 259 -4.06 15.09 -0.64
CA ILE A 259 -3.17 14.01 -1.05
C ILE A 259 -1.72 14.28 -0.66
N LEU A 260 -1.25 15.53 -0.72
CA LEU A 260 0.13 15.87 -0.35
C LEU A 260 0.32 15.75 1.16
N ALA A 261 -0.69 16.10 1.96
CA ALA A 261 -0.64 15.88 3.40
C ALA A 261 -0.62 14.37 3.75
N VAL A 262 -1.36 13.53 3.00
CA VAL A 262 -1.31 12.06 3.17
C VAL A 262 0.06 11.50 2.79
N ILE A 263 0.66 11.98 1.69
CA ILE A 263 2.02 11.60 1.29
C ILE A 263 3.04 11.99 2.37
N ARG A 264 2.95 13.22 2.90
CA ARG A 264 3.81 13.68 4.00
C ARG A 264 3.66 12.84 5.26
N ASP A 265 2.44 12.45 5.64
CA ASP A 265 2.19 11.56 6.79
C ASP A 265 2.82 10.17 6.58
N LEU A 266 2.72 9.60 5.38
CA LEU A 266 3.31 8.28 5.07
C LEU A 266 4.85 8.32 5.02
N ILE A 267 5.43 9.29 4.32
CA ILE A 267 6.89 9.34 4.10
C ILE A 267 7.65 9.72 5.38
N SER A 268 7.05 10.54 6.25
CA SER A 268 7.65 10.98 7.54
C SER A 268 7.48 9.95 8.65
N ALA A 269 6.60 8.97 8.48
CA ALA A 269 6.27 8.01 9.52
C ALA A 269 7.48 7.15 9.93
N ARG A 270 8.08 7.50 11.08
CA ARG A 270 9.28 6.84 11.63
C ARG A 270 9.18 5.31 11.76
N ARG A 271 7.96 4.79 11.96
CA ARG A 271 7.68 3.35 11.98
C ARG A 271 8.09 2.60 10.70
N PHE A 272 8.29 3.33 9.60
CA PHE A 272 8.71 2.78 8.30
C PHE A 272 10.19 3.02 7.98
N LYS A 273 10.97 3.62 8.90
CA LYS A 273 12.38 3.99 8.67
C LYS A 273 13.22 2.86 8.09
N ASP A 274 13.11 1.66 8.67
CA ASP A 274 13.96 0.52 8.30
C ASP A 274 13.34 -0.33 7.16
N CYS A 275 12.18 0.07 6.63
CA CYS A 275 11.49 -0.60 5.52
C CYS A 275 11.15 0.35 4.37
N MET A 276 11.89 1.46 4.24
CA MET A 276 11.76 2.39 3.13
C MET A 276 13.01 2.48 2.26
N ARG A 277 12.80 2.84 0.99
CA ARG A 277 13.85 3.20 0.03
C ARG A 277 13.55 4.55 -0.61
N TYR A 278 14.59 5.32 -0.87
CA TYR A 278 14.52 6.68 -1.42
C TYR A 278 15.13 6.80 -2.83
N ALA A 279 15.72 5.72 -3.33
CA ALA A 279 16.30 5.61 -4.66
C ALA A 279 15.93 4.24 -5.27
N PRO A 280 15.83 4.14 -6.61
CA PRO A 280 15.63 2.86 -7.27
C PRO A 280 16.92 2.02 -7.24
N GLU A 281 16.74 0.71 -7.35
CA GLU A 281 17.82 -0.27 -7.40
C GLU A 281 17.52 -1.28 -8.49
N ARG A 282 18.54 -2.04 -8.87
CA ARG A 282 18.42 -3.15 -9.79
C ARG A 282 18.92 -4.45 -9.17
N HIS A 283 18.01 -5.36 -8.85
CA HIS A 283 18.33 -6.67 -8.27
C HIS A 283 18.54 -7.78 -9.31
N TRP A 284 19.60 -8.57 -9.16
CA TRP A 284 20.00 -9.64 -10.07
C TRP A 284 20.33 -10.92 -9.28
N THR A 285 20.21 -12.08 -9.91
CA THR A 285 20.54 -13.40 -9.30
C THR A 285 22.04 -13.71 -9.23
N SER A 286 22.84 -12.95 -9.95
CA SER A 286 24.26 -13.19 -10.20
C SER A 286 24.94 -11.89 -10.65
N GLN A 287 26.27 -11.80 -10.48
CA GLN A 287 27.07 -10.63 -10.86
C GLN A 287 27.09 -10.38 -12.37
N ASP A 288 26.86 -11.41 -13.17
CA ASP A 288 26.79 -11.32 -14.64
C ASP A 288 25.54 -10.58 -15.16
N LYS A 289 24.63 -10.17 -14.25
CA LYS A 289 23.42 -9.39 -14.56
C LYS A 289 22.57 -10.00 -15.68
N LYS A 290 22.50 -11.33 -15.76
CA LYS A 290 21.69 -12.01 -16.79
C LYS A 290 20.22 -12.15 -16.41
N CYS A 291 19.91 -12.49 -15.15
CA CYS A 291 18.52 -12.65 -14.72
C CYS A 291 18.10 -11.56 -13.73
N ARG A 292 17.11 -10.79 -14.15
CA ARG A 292 16.52 -9.68 -13.39
C ARG A 292 15.57 -10.20 -12.31
N LEU A 293 15.68 -9.66 -11.11
CA LEU A 293 14.73 -9.88 -10.01
C LEU A 293 13.83 -8.65 -9.84
N TYR A 294 12.52 -8.88 -9.84
CA TYR A 294 11.49 -7.88 -9.57
C TYR A 294 10.72 -8.31 -8.33
N ASP A 295 10.94 -7.62 -7.22
CA ASP A 295 10.31 -7.95 -5.94
C ASP A 295 9.57 -6.75 -5.33
N GLU A 296 10.20 -5.58 -5.37
CA GLU A 296 9.72 -4.34 -4.77
C GLU A 296 9.60 -3.23 -5.81
N MET A 297 8.84 -2.17 -5.50
CA MET A 297 8.66 -1.04 -6.42
C MET A 297 9.98 -0.41 -6.85
N TRP A 298 10.95 -0.31 -5.93
CA TRP A 298 12.28 0.26 -6.23
C TRP A 298 13.13 -0.65 -7.12
N SER A 299 12.83 -1.95 -7.20
CA SER A 299 13.49 -2.90 -8.12
C SER A 299 12.94 -2.86 -9.55
N GLY A 300 11.79 -2.20 -9.72
CA GLY A 300 11.06 -2.12 -10.98
C GLY A 300 11.66 -1.13 -11.97
N ASN A 301 11.61 -1.48 -13.27
CA ASN A 301 12.06 -0.61 -14.35
C ASN A 301 11.31 0.73 -14.40
N TRP A 302 10.06 0.75 -13.93
CA TRP A 302 9.26 1.97 -13.87
C TRP A 302 9.92 3.04 -13.00
N TRP A 303 10.29 2.72 -11.75
CA TRP A 303 10.91 3.71 -10.86
C TRP A 303 12.26 4.13 -11.43
N TRP A 304 13.07 3.19 -11.90
CA TRP A 304 14.35 3.48 -12.56
C TRP A 304 14.21 4.51 -13.70
N ARG A 305 13.23 4.32 -14.59
CA ARG A 305 12.93 5.27 -15.68
C ARG A 305 12.45 6.61 -15.15
N MET A 306 11.55 6.61 -14.17
CA MET A 306 11.02 7.86 -13.60
C MET A 306 12.10 8.69 -12.89
N GLN A 307 13.06 8.04 -12.25
CA GLN A 307 14.20 8.71 -11.61
C GLN A 307 15.07 9.48 -12.61
N PHE A 308 15.17 9.04 -13.87
CA PHE A 308 15.82 9.82 -14.92
C PHE A 308 14.98 11.01 -15.40
N ARG A 309 13.65 10.95 -15.29
CA ARG A 309 12.73 11.96 -15.82
C ARG A 309 12.49 13.14 -14.87
N ILE A 310 12.73 12.98 -13.57
CA ILE A 310 12.59 14.09 -12.63
C ILE A 310 13.63 15.17 -12.90
N GLN A 311 13.27 16.42 -12.61
CA GLN A 311 14.11 17.59 -12.86
C GLN A 311 15.37 17.56 -11.97
N ASN A 312 15.19 17.49 -10.65
CA ASN A 312 16.30 17.36 -9.70
C ASN A 312 16.75 15.90 -9.61
N LYS A 313 17.95 15.60 -10.13
CA LYS A 313 18.53 14.24 -10.15
C LYS A 313 18.82 13.67 -8.75
N SER A 314 19.00 14.54 -7.76
CA SER A 314 19.15 14.14 -6.36
C SER A 314 17.83 13.91 -5.64
N GLY A 315 16.70 14.24 -6.27
CA GLY A 315 15.37 14.03 -5.71
C GLY A 315 14.99 12.56 -5.53
N THR A 316 13.93 12.32 -4.77
CA THR A 316 13.33 10.99 -4.57
C THR A 316 12.00 10.93 -5.30
N VAL A 317 11.84 9.96 -6.21
CA VAL A 317 10.50 9.61 -6.69
C VAL A 317 9.71 8.94 -5.55
N VAL A 318 8.46 9.36 -5.38
CA VAL A 318 7.50 8.76 -4.46
C VAL A 318 6.40 8.12 -5.31
N PRO A 319 6.49 6.82 -5.62
CA PRO A 319 5.49 6.14 -6.44
C PRO A 319 4.17 6.08 -5.68
N LEU A 320 3.09 6.61 -6.22
CA LEU A 320 1.77 6.55 -5.58
C LEU A 320 1.04 5.29 -6.05
N ILE A 321 0.56 4.52 -5.08
CA ILE A 321 -0.25 3.33 -5.27
C ILE A 321 -1.64 3.68 -4.75
N VAL A 322 -2.57 3.87 -5.68
CA VAL A 322 -3.98 4.14 -5.37
C VAL A 322 -4.75 2.83 -5.44
N ALA A 323 -5.73 2.65 -4.57
CA ALA A 323 -6.68 1.55 -4.68
C ALA A 323 -8.10 2.06 -4.45
N SER A 324 -9.08 1.52 -5.14
CA SER A 324 -10.50 1.70 -4.79
C SER A 324 -11.20 0.36 -4.74
N ASP A 325 -12.19 0.27 -3.87
CA ASP A 325 -12.97 -0.95 -3.64
C ASP A 325 -14.40 -0.52 -3.30
N GLU A 326 -15.40 -0.95 -4.07
CA GLU A 326 -16.80 -0.67 -3.76
C GLU A 326 -17.23 -1.43 -2.51
N THR A 327 -17.45 -0.72 -1.41
CA THR A 327 -17.80 -1.33 -0.12
C THR A 327 -19.26 -1.08 0.23
N ARG A 328 -19.98 -2.14 0.63
CA ARG A 328 -21.35 -2.00 1.17
C ARG A 328 -21.28 -1.53 2.62
N LEU A 329 -22.01 -0.45 2.96
CA LEU A 329 -22.04 0.08 4.32
C LEU A 329 -22.95 -0.72 5.26
N THR A 330 -23.86 -1.51 4.69
CA THR A 330 -24.79 -2.35 5.45
C THR A 330 -24.79 -3.78 4.92
N LYS A 331 -25.23 -4.73 5.74
CA LYS A 331 -25.41 -6.14 5.32
C LYS A 331 -26.50 -6.32 4.26
N ASN A 332 -27.41 -5.35 4.13
CA ASN A 332 -28.49 -5.40 3.16
C ASN A 332 -27.92 -5.26 1.74
N PRO A 333 -28.27 -6.16 0.78
CA PRO A 333 -27.78 -6.11 -0.60
C PRO A 333 -28.09 -4.80 -1.31
N ASN A 334 -29.24 -4.18 -0.98
CA ASN A 334 -29.71 -2.91 -1.53
C ASN A 334 -29.35 -1.71 -0.65
N GLY A 335 -28.46 -1.91 0.33
CA GLY A 335 -28.06 -0.85 1.23
C GLY A 335 -27.08 0.15 0.61
N PRO A 336 -26.83 1.27 1.29
CA PRO A 336 -25.95 2.32 0.78
C PRO A 336 -24.54 1.77 0.57
N LYS A 337 -23.97 2.09 -0.59
CA LYS A 337 -22.60 1.75 -0.95
C LYS A 337 -21.70 2.96 -0.75
N ALA A 338 -20.46 2.69 -0.35
CA ALA A 338 -19.40 3.69 -0.32
C ALA A 338 -18.25 3.20 -1.16
N HIS A 339 -17.65 4.11 -1.92
CA HIS A 339 -16.52 3.79 -2.78
C HIS A 339 -15.26 4.49 -2.23
N PRO A 340 -14.61 3.92 -1.19
CA PRO A 340 -13.37 4.45 -0.65
C PRO A 340 -12.22 4.41 -1.66
N VAL A 341 -11.38 5.43 -1.61
CA VAL A 341 -10.09 5.50 -2.29
C VAL A 341 -9.01 5.46 -1.24
N TYR A 342 -8.08 4.52 -1.35
CA TYR A 342 -6.92 4.36 -0.51
C TYR A 342 -5.65 4.79 -1.24
N LEU A 343 -4.68 5.26 -0.48
CA LEU A 343 -3.37 5.66 -0.96
C LEU A 343 -2.26 5.00 -0.13
N SER A 344 -1.24 4.52 -0.83
CA SER A 344 0.04 4.11 -0.27
C SER A 344 1.17 4.64 -1.15
N ILE A 345 2.40 4.57 -0.64
CA ILE A 345 3.60 4.91 -1.40
C ILE A 345 4.45 3.67 -1.71
N GLY A 346 5.12 3.69 -2.85
CA GLY A 346 6.02 2.67 -3.37
C GLY A 346 7.29 2.51 -2.55
N ASN A 347 7.68 3.56 -1.81
CA ASN A 347 8.89 3.60 -1.00
C ASN A 347 8.87 2.58 0.16
N ILE A 348 7.69 2.25 0.69
CA ILE A 348 7.51 1.28 1.77
C ILE A 348 7.60 -0.14 1.20
N SER A 349 8.20 -1.10 1.89
CA SER A 349 8.21 -2.50 1.41
C SER A 349 6.80 -3.08 1.27
N LYS A 350 6.58 -3.95 0.27
CA LYS A 350 5.26 -4.56 0.02
C LYS A 350 4.75 -5.37 1.21
N GLU A 351 5.66 -6.03 1.94
CA GLU A 351 5.30 -6.82 3.11
C GLU A 351 4.70 -5.95 4.22
N VAL A 352 5.25 -4.74 4.42
CA VAL A 352 4.73 -3.79 5.41
C VAL A 352 3.43 -3.15 4.91
N ARG A 353 3.34 -2.83 3.61
CA ARG A 353 2.09 -2.35 2.99
C ARG A 353 0.92 -3.33 3.19
N ASN A 354 1.19 -4.62 3.04
CA ASN A 354 0.18 -5.67 3.12
C ASN A 354 -0.23 -6.04 4.56
N LYS A 355 0.38 -5.44 5.59
CA LYS A 355 0.00 -5.66 6.99
C LYS A 355 -0.96 -4.55 7.44
N PRO A 356 -2.27 -4.82 7.62
CA PRO A 356 -3.24 -3.79 8.00
C PRO A 356 -2.87 -3.06 9.29
N THR A 357 -2.24 -3.78 10.22
CA THR A 357 -1.76 -3.26 11.52
C THR A 357 -0.63 -2.24 11.41
N LYS A 358 0.02 -2.12 10.25
CA LYS A 358 1.12 -1.18 10.01
C LYS A 358 0.65 0.17 9.47
N HIS A 359 -0.62 0.27 9.05
CA HIS A 359 -1.22 1.52 8.55
C HIS A 359 -0.37 2.18 7.46
N ALA A 360 0.09 1.38 6.50
CA ALA A 360 0.86 1.85 5.33
C ALA A 360 -0.06 2.19 4.14
N MET A 361 -1.33 1.78 4.18
CA MET A 361 -2.39 2.27 3.31
C MET A 361 -3.33 3.18 4.10
N LEU A 362 -3.60 4.38 3.59
CA LEU A 362 -4.46 5.36 4.23
C LEU A 362 -5.67 5.66 3.35
N LEU A 363 -6.84 5.81 3.96
CA LEU A 363 -8.04 6.30 3.29
C LEU A 363 -7.82 7.74 2.85
N LEU A 364 -7.88 7.97 1.55
CA LEU A 364 -7.72 9.26 0.87
C LEU A 364 -9.07 9.95 0.66
N GLY A 365 -10.11 9.21 0.29
CA GLY A 365 -11.42 9.81 -0.01
C GLY A 365 -12.55 8.82 -0.17
N TYR A 366 -13.75 9.35 -0.36
CA TYR A 366 -14.95 8.63 -0.77
C TYR A 366 -15.44 9.22 -2.08
N LEU A 367 -15.56 8.37 -3.09
CA LEU A 367 -16.13 8.74 -4.38
C LEU A 367 -17.65 8.69 -4.29
N PRO A 368 -18.36 9.67 -4.89
CA PRO A 368 -19.80 9.60 -5.03
C PRO A 368 -20.17 8.43 -5.97
N VAL A 369 -21.27 7.75 -5.65
CA VAL A 369 -21.81 6.65 -6.45
C VAL A 369 -23.22 7.03 -6.84
N ASP A 370 -23.46 7.17 -8.14
CA ASP A 370 -24.79 7.30 -8.71
C ASP A 370 -24.85 6.41 -9.95
N PRO A 371 -25.74 5.39 -9.96
CA PRO A 371 -25.87 4.51 -11.10
C PRO A 371 -26.60 5.14 -12.28
N TYR A 372 -27.23 6.32 -12.14
CA TYR A 372 -28.03 6.98 -13.18
C TYR A 372 -29.12 6.06 -13.77
N ASN A 373 -29.82 5.30 -12.92
CA ASN A 373 -30.86 4.34 -13.33
C ASN A 373 -32.06 4.98 -14.06
N ASP A 374 -32.26 6.28 -13.86
CA ASP A 374 -33.28 7.08 -14.53
C ASP A 374 -32.90 7.47 -15.97
N VAL A 375 -31.65 7.23 -16.39
CA VAL A 375 -31.19 7.45 -17.77
C VAL A 375 -31.51 6.22 -18.62
N PRO A 376 -32.33 6.37 -19.68
CA PRO A 376 -32.82 5.22 -20.45
C PRO A 376 -31.75 4.53 -21.30
N HIS A 377 -30.74 5.26 -21.76
CA HIS A 377 -29.69 4.71 -22.62
C HIS A 377 -28.46 4.26 -21.82
N ASP A 378 -28.17 2.96 -21.87
CA ASP A 378 -27.04 2.32 -21.17
C ASP A 378 -25.69 2.99 -21.43
N PHE A 379 -25.42 3.36 -22.67
CA PHE A 379 -24.18 4.03 -23.04
C PHE A 379 -24.04 5.40 -22.36
N THR A 380 -25.11 6.19 -22.32
CA THR A 380 -25.13 7.50 -21.66
C THR A 380 -25.01 7.34 -20.15
N ARG A 381 -25.70 6.35 -19.57
CA ARG A 381 -25.60 5.99 -18.14
C ARG A 381 -24.16 5.69 -17.76
N GLN A 382 -23.51 4.79 -18.50
CA GLN A 382 -22.12 4.43 -18.28
C GLN A 382 -21.17 5.62 -18.45
N ARG A 383 -21.40 6.48 -19.46
CA ARG A 383 -20.62 7.70 -19.64
C ARG A 383 -20.72 8.62 -18.43
N TYR A 384 -21.92 8.88 -17.90
CA TYR A 384 -22.09 9.71 -16.71
C TYR A 384 -21.44 9.09 -15.47
N CYS A 385 -21.51 7.77 -15.28
CA CYS A 385 -20.78 7.09 -14.21
C CYS A 385 -19.26 7.29 -14.34
N GLY A 386 -18.71 7.12 -15.55
CA GLY A 386 -17.29 7.35 -15.82
C GLY A 386 -16.89 8.82 -15.60
N GLU A 387 -17.67 9.77 -16.13
CA GLU A 387 -17.45 11.20 -15.96
C GLU A 387 -17.45 11.60 -14.48
N LEU A 388 -18.37 11.04 -13.68
CA LEU A 388 -18.44 11.24 -12.23
C LEU A 388 -17.17 10.74 -11.54
N LEU A 389 -16.72 9.52 -11.86
CA LEU A 389 -15.48 8.97 -11.32
C LEU A 389 -14.28 9.84 -11.66
N HIS A 390 -14.09 10.16 -12.94
CA HIS A 390 -12.92 10.91 -13.42
C HIS A 390 -12.89 12.34 -12.89
N LYS A 391 -14.03 13.06 -12.87
CA LYS A 391 -14.11 14.40 -12.26
C LYS A 391 -13.81 14.35 -10.77
N SER A 392 -14.30 13.34 -10.06
CA SER A 392 -14.03 13.17 -8.62
C SER A 392 -12.55 12.91 -8.36
N LEU A 393 -11.93 11.99 -9.10
CA LEU A 393 -10.49 11.71 -9.00
C LEU A 393 -9.64 12.93 -9.40
N ALA A 394 -10.05 13.70 -10.40
CA ALA A 394 -9.38 14.94 -10.79
C ALA A 394 -9.36 15.96 -9.64
N LYS A 395 -10.47 16.10 -8.87
CA LYS A 395 -10.48 16.95 -7.67
C LYS A 395 -9.50 16.45 -6.60
N ILE A 396 -9.49 15.14 -6.34
CA ILE A 396 -8.62 14.53 -5.32
C ILE A 396 -7.14 14.67 -5.71
N PHE A 397 -6.80 14.46 -6.97
CA PHE A 397 -5.43 14.45 -7.48
C PHE A 397 -4.94 15.80 -7.99
N LYS A 398 -5.77 16.85 -7.98
CA LYS A 398 -5.39 18.20 -8.44
C LYS A 398 -4.04 18.68 -7.88
N PRO A 399 -3.70 18.47 -6.59
CA PRO A 399 -2.41 18.90 -6.06
C PRO A 399 -1.18 18.19 -6.65
N LEU A 400 -1.36 17.05 -7.33
CA LEU A 400 -0.27 16.30 -7.96
C LEU A 400 0.21 16.92 -9.27
N GLU A 401 -0.60 17.73 -9.94
CA GLU A 401 -0.22 18.34 -11.23
C GLU A 401 1.07 19.17 -11.10
N THR A 402 1.16 19.99 -10.05
CA THR A 402 2.36 20.78 -9.73
C THR A 402 3.39 19.93 -8.98
N ALA A 403 2.97 19.21 -7.93
CA ALA A 403 3.88 18.47 -7.06
C ALA A 403 4.68 17.37 -7.79
N SER A 404 4.13 16.76 -8.84
CA SER A 404 4.83 15.73 -9.62
C SER A 404 5.93 16.31 -10.52
N SER A 405 5.82 17.60 -10.89
CA SER A 405 6.76 18.28 -11.79
C SER A 405 7.80 19.08 -11.02
N ASP A 406 7.36 19.88 -10.05
CA ASP A 406 8.23 20.76 -9.26
C ASP A 406 8.89 20.00 -8.11
N GLY A 407 8.18 19.01 -7.57
CA GLY A 407 8.52 18.31 -6.34
C GLY A 407 8.00 19.02 -5.09
N ILE A 408 8.13 18.36 -3.94
CA ILE A 408 7.78 18.89 -2.63
C ILE A 408 8.89 18.56 -1.63
N PHE A 409 9.14 19.47 -0.69
CA PHE A 409 10.03 19.18 0.43
C PHE A 409 9.27 18.50 1.56
N ALA A 410 9.80 17.40 2.08
CA ALA A 410 9.26 16.77 3.28
C ALA A 410 10.34 16.04 4.07
N ARG A 411 10.11 15.97 5.38
CA ARG A 411 10.86 15.10 6.29
C ARG A 411 10.50 13.63 6.01
N CYS A 412 11.51 12.79 5.92
CA CYS A 412 11.37 11.35 5.76
C CYS A 412 11.54 10.62 7.11
N ALA A 413 11.15 9.35 7.17
CA ALA A 413 11.16 8.54 8.40
C ALA A 413 12.55 8.34 9.03
N ASP A 414 13.62 8.52 8.26
CA ASP A 414 14.99 8.47 8.77
C ASP A 414 15.43 9.77 9.46
N GLY A 415 14.65 10.84 9.34
CA GLY A 415 14.85 12.13 9.98
C GLY A 415 15.40 13.22 9.05
N TYR A 416 15.73 12.89 7.80
CA TYR A 416 16.24 13.86 6.84
C TYR A 416 15.13 14.50 6.01
N VAL A 417 15.38 15.70 5.50
CA VAL A 417 14.51 16.36 4.52
C VAL A 417 14.98 15.97 3.13
N ARG A 418 14.04 15.61 2.24
CA ARG A 418 14.32 15.31 0.84
C ARG A 418 13.41 16.09 -0.09
N HIS A 419 13.88 16.27 -1.32
CA HIS A 419 13.05 16.76 -2.41
C HIS A 419 12.31 15.58 -3.05
N LEU A 420 10.99 15.55 -2.90
CA LEU A 420 10.14 14.41 -3.26
C LEU A 420 9.32 14.69 -4.51
N TYR A 421 9.28 13.75 -5.44
CA TYR A 421 8.47 13.80 -6.65
C TYR A 421 7.37 12.73 -6.55
N PRO A 422 6.18 13.06 -6.02
CA PRO A 422 5.04 12.14 -5.99
C PRO A 422 4.49 11.92 -7.39
N ILE A 423 4.48 10.66 -7.84
CA ILE A 423 4.07 10.29 -9.20
C ILE A 423 3.14 9.09 -9.14
N LEU A 424 1.97 9.19 -9.78
CA LEU A 424 1.04 8.07 -9.88
C LEU A 424 1.68 6.88 -10.60
N ALA A 425 1.85 5.77 -9.88
CA ALA A 425 2.56 4.60 -10.37
C ALA A 425 1.61 3.44 -10.68
N SER A 426 0.59 3.25 -9.85
CA SER A 426 -0.43 2.22 -10.08
C SER A 426 -1.78 2.60 -9.48
N TYR A 427 -2.83 2.10 -10.12
CA TYR A 427 -4.19 2.10 -9.62
C TYR A 427 -4.66 0.64 -9.52
N ILE A 428 -4.92 0.18 -8.30
CA ILE A 428 -5.38 -1.17 -7.98
C ILE A 428 -6.91 -1.14 -7.92
N ALA A 429 -7.52 -1.94 -8.79
CA ALA A 429 -8.95 -2.09 -8.92
C ALA A 429 -9.22 -3.51 -9.42
N ASP A 430 -10.36 -4.07 -9.07
CA ASP A 430 -10.91 -5.27 -9.70
C ASP A 430 -11.53 -4.93 -11.06
N TRP A 431 -12.11 -5.93 -11.72
CA TRP A 431 -12.48 -5.83 -13.13
C TRP A 431 -13.54 -4.74 -13.44
N PRO A 432 -14.67 -4.64 -12.72
CA PRO A 432 -15.69 -3.63 -13.00
C PRO A 432 -15.15 -2.20 -12.81
N GLU A 433 -14.33 -2.00 -11.79
CA GLU A 433 -13.71 -0.74 -11.44
C GLU A 433 -12.65 -0.37 -12.48
N GLN A 434 -11.84 -1.33 -12.95
CA GLN A 434 -10.90 -1.12 -14.07
C GLN A 434 -11.64 -0.71 -15.35
N ASN A 435 -12.78 -1.33 -15.64
CA ASN A 435 -13.59 -0.96 -16.80
C ASN A 435 -14.12 0.47 -16.68
N THR A 436 -14.57 0.86 -15.48
CA THR A 436 -15.06 2.22 -15.23
C THR A 436 -13.93 3.25 -15.39
N LEU A 437 -12.74 2.97 -14.85
CA LEU A 437 -11.53 3.80 -15.00
C LEU A 437 -11.05 3.90 -16.46
N ALA A 438 -11.21 2.83 -17.23
CA ALA A 438 -10.82 2.79 -18.64
C ALA A 438 -11.95 3.24 -19.58
N CYS A 439 -13.10 3.67 -19.05
CA CYS A 439 -14.30 4.04 -19.79
C CYS A 439 -14.75 2.94 -20.78
N THR A 440 -14.87 1.70 -20.29
CA THR A 440 -15.24 0.52 -21.08
C THR A 440 -16.48 -0.15 -20.54
N THR A 441 -17.20 -0.86 -21.40
CA THR A 441 -18.28 -1.76 -20.96
C THR A 441 -17.75 -2.88 -20.06
N GLU A 442 -18.60 -3.49 -19.24
CA GLU A 442 -18.23 -4.58 -18.32
C GLU A 442 -17.62 -5.80 -19.04
N SER A 443 -18.09 -6.05 -20.26
CA SER A 443 -17.60 -7.10 -21.15
C SER A 443 -16.40 -6.65 -22.01
N GLY A 444 -16.00 -5.38 -21.91
CA GLY A 444 -14.84 -4.79 -22.57
C GLY A 444 -13.52 -5.18 -21.87
N CYS A 445 -12.39 -4.99 -22.56
CA CYS A 445 -11.08 -5.16 -21.93
C CYS A 445 -10.54 -3.76 -21.59
N PRO A 446 -10.09 -3.51 -20.34
CA PRO A 446 -9.56 -2.21 -19.95
C PRO A 446 -8.17 -1.92 -20.54
N LYS A 447 -7.49 -2.94 -21.09
CA LYS A 447 -6.14 -2.85 -21.65
C LYS A 447 -6.08 -2.80 -23.18
N CYS A 448 -6.92 -3.60 -23.86
CA CYS A 448 -6.89 -3.73 -25.31
C CYS A 448 -8.28 -3.56 -25.93
N LEU A 449 -8.31 -3.44 -27.25
CA LEU A 449 -9.54 -3.26 -28.03
C LEU A 449 -10.19 -4.60 -28.44
N GLN A 450 -9.70 -5.73 -27.92
CA GLN A 450 -10.24 -7.05 -28.25
C GLN A 450 -11.69 -7.17 -27.79
N LYS A 451 -12.55 -7.58 -28.72
CA LYS A 451 -13.96 -7.86 -28.44
C LYS A 451 -14.09 -9.11 -27.57
N ARG A 452 -15.26 -9.29 -26.94
CA ARG A 452 -15.55 -10.48 -26.12
C ARG A 452 -15.38 -11.77 -26.93
N VAL A 453 -15.90 -11.76 -28.16
CA VAL A 453 -15.69 -12.83 -29.15
C VAL A 453 -14.23 -12.77 -29.63
N GLY A 454 -13.47 -13.85 -29.41
CA GLY A 454 -12.05 -13.93 -29.77
C GLY A 454 -11.05 -13.73 -28.62
N ARG A 455 -11.51 -13.61 -27.37
CA ARG A 455 -10.62 -13.68 -26.19
C ARG A 455 -10.06 -15.10 -26.03
N GLY A 456 -8.82 -15.21 -25.58
CA GLY A 456 -8.18 -16.50 -25.29
C GLY A 456 -7.62 -17.24 -26.51
N GLN A 457 -7.83 -16.75 -27.74
CA GLN A 457 -7.33 -17.37 -28.98
C GLN A 457 -5.81 -17.22 -29.21
N GLY A 458 -5.02 -16.98 -28.16
CA GLY A 458 -3.55 -17.02 -28.19
C GLY A 458 -2.84 -15.95 -29.05
N GLY A 459 -3.55 -15.04 -29.71
CA GLY A 459 -2.95 -14.02 -30.58
C GLY A 459 -2.49 -12.78 -29.81
N SER A 460 -1.18 -12.64 -29.59
CA SER A 460 -0.50 -11.53 -28.88
C SER A 460 -0.59 -10.15 -29.57
N ARG A 461 -1.59 -9.86 -30.41
CA ARG A 461 -1.65 -8.66 -31.26
C ARG A 461 -2.95 -7.86 -31.18
N ALA A 462 -3.70 -8.00 -30.10
CA ALA A 462 -4.84 -7.11 -29.88
C ALA A 462 -4.33 -5.67 -29.69
N PRO A 463 -4.79 -4.69 -30.51
CA PRO A 463 -4.31 -3.32 -30.37
C PRO A 463 -4.62 -2.79 -28.97
N LEU A 464 -3.60 -2.22 -28.34
CA LEU A 464 -3.73 -1.65 -27.00
C LEU A 464 -4.62 -0.41 -27.04
N ARG A 465 -5.29 -0.14 -25.93
CA ARG A 465 -6.02 1.11 -25.75
C ARG A 465 -5.04 2.28 -25.71
N ASN A 466 -5.46 3.39 -26.29
CA ASN A 466 -4.70 4.64 -26.32
C ASN A 466 -5.36 5.64 -25.36
N GLN A 467 -4.54 6.35 -24.58
CA GLN A 467 -4.97 7.38 -23.64
C GLN A 467 -5.88 8.44 -24.30
N SER A 468 -5.52 8.96 -25.47
CA SER A 468 -6.30 9.98 -26.18
C SER A 468 -7.71 9.51 -26.52
N ARG A 469 -7.86 8.21 -26.84
CA ARG A 469 -9.19 7.62 -27.11
C ARG A 469 -10.03 7.54 -25.82
N THR A 470 -9.42 7.16 -24.70
CA THR A 470 -10.13 7.14 -23.41
C THR A 470 -10.55 8.55 -22.99
N LEU A 471 -9.66 9.54 -23.16
CA LEU A 471 -9.97 10.93 -22.84
C LEU A 471 -11.06 11.54 -23.74
N ALA A 472 -11.16 11.12 -25.01
CA ALA A 472 -12.21 11.60 -25.92
C ALA A 472 -13.62 11.11 -25.55
N VAL A 473 -13.73 10.05 -24.74
CA VAL A 473 -15.02 9.51 -24.28
C VAL A 473 -15.59 10.30 -23.10
N LEU A 474 -14.71 10.87 -22.27
CA LEU A 474 -15.04 11.75 -21.16
C LEU A 474 -15.47 13.10 -21.72
#